data_AF-A0A0C2YIH9-F1
#
_entry.id   AF-A0A0C2YIH9-F1
#
_cell.length_a   1.000
_cell.length_b   1.000
_cell.length_c   1.000
_cell.angle_alpha   90.00
_cell.angle_beta   90.00
_cell.angle_gamma   90.00
#
_symmetry.space_group_name_H-M   'P 1'
#
loop_
_entity.id
_entity.type
_entity.pdbx_description
1 polymer ?
#
loop_
_entity_poly.entity_id
_entity_poly.type
_entity_poly.pdbx_seq_one_letter_code
_entity_poly.pdbx_strand_id
1 'polypeptide(L)'
;MFGRRRKNHTEKPKVLSGRDVPSLAKFISSKDCQRIVLMVSVGISTSAGIPDFRSPETGMLNLPHPEAVFEIGFFSKNPVPFYTLAHELYPGKFRPTIAHSFIRLLDEKSLLHMCFTQNIDTLERRAGVPDHKIIEAHGSFATQKCINCKQPYDGDKMKEHILQKKIARCESCRGYVKPDIVFFGEGLPDRFINSMSNLQEADLLIVMGTSLTVQPFASLAEMVDDSCPRVLINLDHVGDFGSRSDDVVLLGKCDDIVTKLCNELGWEDELLRLWDETEASVVTDILGKEKKSKPAPSKKNDVKGLDKADGLVEIEEQFTKLTVAEEPAATSESKKAASFENPAAISAAVVADIADKGDGAATHSKSKPRDGVIVEESGDQNAQVVDNKL
;
A
#
# COMPACT_ATOMS: atom_id res chain seq x y z
N MET A 1 22.62 -1.14 20.72
CA MET A 1 22.39 -0.07 19.74
C MET A 1 21.96 1.18 20.48
N PHE A 2 22.62 2.31 20.20
CA PHE A 2 22.45 3.57 20.93
C PHE A 2 21.01 4.11 20.78
N GLY A 3 20.27 4.16 21.88
CA GLY A 3 19.03 4.94 21.95
C GLY A 3 19.37 6.42 21.80
N ARG A 4 19.07 7.01 20.63
CA ARG A 4 19.08 8.47 20.49
C ARG A 4 18.12 9.02 21.53
N ARG A 5 18.64 9.81 22.50
CA ARG A 5 17.82 10.57 23.44
C ARG A 5 16.82 11.40 22.64
N ARG A 6 15.53 11.16 22.83
CA ARG A 6 14.44 11.96 22.28
C ARG A 6 14.65 13.42 22.71
N LYS A 7 14.96 14.29 21.75
CA LYS A 7 14.96 15.74 21.97
C LYS A 7 13.55 16.21 21.68
N ASN A 8 12.78 16.54 22.71
CA ASN A 8 11.57 17.34 22.49
C ASN A 8 12.04 18.68 21.92
N HIS A 9 11.70 18.99 20.66
CA HIS A 9 12.02 20.29 20.07
C HIS A 9 11.22 21.38 20.80
N THR A 10 11.91 22.11 21.67
CA THR A 10 11.39 23.30 22.36
C THR A 10 11.37 24.53 21.45
N GLU A 11 12.08 24.47 20.33
CA GLU A 11 12.07 25.52 19.29
C GLU A 11 10.73 25.53 18.54
N LYS A 12 10.32 26.71 18.09
CA LYS A 12 9.09 26.88 17.30
C LYS A 12 9.24 26.17 15.95
N PRO A 13 8.14 25.66 15.37
CA PRO A 13 8.16 25.10 14.02
C PRO A 13 8.58 26.17 12.99
N LYS A 14 9.18 25.75 11.87
CA LYS A 14 9.72 26.65 10.84
C LYS A 14 8.69 26.97 9.77
N VAL A 15 7.84 26.01 9.43
CA VAL A 15 6.81 26.09 8.39
C VAL A 15 5.43 26.22 9.02
N LEU A 16 5.12 25.40 10.02
CA LEU A 16 3.81 25.42 10.69
C LEU A 16 3.74 26.54 11.73
N SER A 17 2.54 27.08 11.98
CA SER A 17 2.33 28.04 13.08
C SER A 17 2.35 27.39 14.48
N GLY A 18 2.24 26.07 14.53
CA GLY A 18 2.12 25.26 15.75
C GLY A 18 2.06 23.77 15.41
N ARG A 19 2.13 22.91 16.42
CA ARG A 19 2.10 21.44 16.28
C ARG A 19 0.76 20.89 16.76
N ASP A 20 -0.31 21.44 16.22
CA ASP A 20 -1.69 21.14 16.58
C ASP A 20 -2.60 21.12 15.36
N VAL A 21 -3.83 20.63 15.55
CA VAL A 21 -4.83 20.52 14.48
C VAL A 21 -5.15 21.86 13.83
N PRO A 22 -5.38 22.98 14.55
CA PRO A 22 -5.62 24.28 13.93
C PRO A 22 -4.47 24.76 13.05
N SER A 23 -3.22 24.60 13.51
CA SER A 23 -2.04 24.99 12.72
C SER A 23 -1.87 24.13 11.48
N LEU A 24 -2.15 22.82 11.58
CA LEU A 24 -2.14 21.91 10.44
C LEU A 24 -3.24 22.26 9.43
N ALA A 25 -4.47 22.49 9.88
CA ALA A 25 -5.59 22.88 9.03
C ALA A 25 -5.31 24.19 8.28
N LYS A 26 -4.72 25.17 8.97
CA LYS A 26 -4.28 26.42 8.37
C LYS A 26 -3.24 26.20 7.28
N PHE A 27 -2.26 25.31 7.49
CA PHE A 27 -1.25 24.99 6.48
C PHE A 27 -1.85 24.28 5.27
N ILE A 28 -2.71 23.27 5.49
CA ILE A 28 -3.44 22.54 4.43
C ILE A 28 -4.28 23.50 3.58
N SER A 29 -4.88 24.53 4.18
CA SER A 29 -5.69 25.52 3.46
C SER A 29 -4.86 26.60 2.75
N SER A 30 -3.53 26.60 2.94
CA SER A 30 -2.64 27.61 2.36
C SER A 30 -2.19 27.25 0.95
N LYS A 31 -1.60 28.21 0.23
CA LYS A 31 -1.03 27.98 -1.10
C LYS A 31 0.27 27.16 -1.07
N ASP A 32 0.86 27.02 0.11
CA ASP A 32 2.13 26.31 0.31
C ASP A 32 1.92 24.80 0.44
N CYS A 33 0.67 24.33 0.62
CA CYS A 33 0.32 22.92 0.66
C CYS A 33 -0.55 22.57 -0.55
N GLN A 34 0.02 21.92 -1.56
CA GLN A 34 -0.69 21.51 -2.78
C GLN A 34 -0.51 20.02 -3.07
N ARG A 35 0.53 19.39 -2.52
CA ARG A 35 0.87 17.98 -2.72
C ARG A 35 0.99 17.25 -1.39
N ILE A 36 -0.11 16.62 -0.97
CA ILE A 36 -0.16 15.78 0.22
C ILE A 36 0.16 14.33 -0.16
N VAL A 37 1.18 13.77 0.47
CA VAL A 37 1.46 12.33 0.40
C VAL A 37 0.95 11.66 1.66
N LEU A 38 0.26 10.54 1.49
CA LEU A 38 -0.22 9.70 2.57
C LEU A 38 0.61 8.42 2.67
N MET A 39 0.92 8.00 3.90
CA MET A 39 1.37 6.64 4.21
C MET A 39 0.38 6.01 5.19
N VAL A 40 -0.25 4.91 4.79
CA VAL A 40 -1.28 4.26 5.58
C VAL A 40 -1.03 2.76 5.74
N SER A 41 -1.61 2.19 6.79
CA SER A 41 -1.53 0.76 7.11
C SER A 41 -2.76 0.34 7.93
N VAL A 42 -2.72 -0.85 8.50
CA VAL A 42 -3.91 -1.55 9.05
C VAL A 42 -4.68 -0.73 10.09
N GLY A 43 -4.03 0.19 10.79
CA GLY A 43 -4.66 1.06 11.78
C GLY A 43 -5.82 1.91 11.22
N ILE A 44 -5.77 2.30 9.94
CA ILE A 44 -6.89 3.03 9.30
C ILE A 44 -8.09 2.11 8.96
N SER A 45 -7.87 0.79 8.95
CA SER A 45 -8.84 -0.26 8.61
C SER A 45 -9.44 -0.95 9.84
N THR A 46 -8.91 -0.73 11.04
CA THR A 46 -9.36 -1.41 12.27
C THR A 46 -10.84 -1.16 12.59
N SER A 47 -11.34 0.06 12.38
CA SER A 47 -12.76 0.40 12.61
C SER A 47 -13.71 -0.21 11.57
N ALA A 48 -13.18 -0.70 10.43
CA ALA A 48 -13.97 -1.45 9.46
C ALA A 48 -14.30 -2.88 9.93
N GLY A 49 -13.69 -3.34 11.04
CA GLY A 49 -13.84 -4.70 11.54
C GLY A 49 -12.96 -5.72 10.81
N ILE A 50 -11.94 -5.28 10.08
CA ILE A 50 -10.97 -6.18 9.45
C ILE A 50 -10.20 -6.91 10.58
N PRO A 51 -10.27 -8.24 10.64
CA PRO A 51 -9.63 -9.00 11.70
C PRO A 51 -8.11 -8.90 11.62
N ASP A 52 -7.44 -8.78 12.76
CA ASP A 52 -5.99 -8.96 12.84
C ASP A 52 -5.67 -10.42 12.51
N PHE A 53 -4.89 -10.64 11.44
CA PHE A 53 -4.50 -11.96 10.95
C PHE A 53 -3.64 -12.73 11.97
N ARG A 54 -3.10 -12.05 12.98
CA ARG A 54 -2.35 -12.64 14.11
C ARG A 54 -3.27 -13.15 15.24
N SER A 55 -4.58 -12.99 15.12
CA SER A 55 -5.53 -13.42 16.15
C SER A 55 -5.58 -14.95 16.26
N PRO A 56 -5.70 -15.53 17.47
CA PRO A 56 -5.58 -16.98 17.71
C PRO A 56 -6.52 -17.87 16.89
N GLU A 57 -7.64 -17.33 16.40
CA GLU A 57 -8.63 -18.05 15.59
C GLU A 57 -8.08 -18.52 14.22
N THR A 58 -7.05 -17.85 13.66
CA THR A 58 -6.32 -18.35 12.47
C THR A 58 -5.42 -19.55 12.77
N GLY A 59 -5.22 -19.89 14.04
CA GLY A 59 -4.39 -21.00 14.52
C GLY A 59 -4.88 -22.41 14.15
N MET A 60 -6.03 -22.52 13.46
CA MET A 60 -6.59 -23.82 13.01
C MET A 60 -5.94 -24.38 11.73
N LEU A 61 -4.96 -23.69 11.14
CA LEU A 61 -4.36 -24.05 9.84
C LEU A 61 -3.10 -24.93 9.93
N ASN A 62 -2.74 -25.44 11.12
CA ASN A 62 -1.56 -26.26 11.37
C ASN A 62 -0.27 -25.66 10.75
N LEU A 63 -0.06 -24.37 10.99
CA LEU A 63 1.09 -23.62 10.50
C LEU A 63 2.29 -23.76 11.45
N PRO A 64 3.54 -23.75 10.94
CA PRO A 64 4.73 -23.75 11.80
C PRO A 64 4.80 -22.48 12.67
N HIS A 65 4.31 -21.36 12.14
CA HIS A 65 4.11 -20.08 12.82
C HIS A 65 3.06 -19.26 12.02
N PRO A 66 2.37 -18.29 12.63
CA PRO A 66 1.24 -17.58 12.00
C PRO A 66 1.58 -16.93 10.65
N GLU A 67 2.79 -16.39 10.50
CA GLU A 67 3.22 -15.67 9.30
C GLU A 67 3.49 -16.59 8.10
N ALA A 68 3.66 -17.90 8.31
CA ALA A 68 4.01 -18.86 7.27
C ALA A 68 2.98 -18.91 6.12
N VAL A 69 1.71 -18.59 6.39
CA VAL A 69 0.66 -18.52 5.37
C VAL A 69 0.94 -17.48 4.29
N PHE A 70 1.75 -16.46 4.60
CA PHE A 70 2.19 -15.41 3.70
C PHE A 70 3.67 -15.52 3.32
N GLU A 71 4.32 -16.68 3.51
CA GLU A 71 5.67 -16.92 3.02
C GLU A 71 5.64 -17.59 1.65
N ILE A 72 6.35 -17.03 0.67
CA ILE A 72 6.33 -17.58 -0.70
C ILE A 72 6.91 -19.00 -0.76
N GLY A 73 7.90 -19.29 0.08
CA GLY A 73 8.49 -20.62 0.19
C GLY A 73 7.51 -21.65 0.76
N PHE A 74 6.70 -21.27 1.74
CA PHE A 74 5.64 -22.12 2.28
C PHE A 74 4.52 -22.32 1.26
N PHE A 75 4.01 -21.23 0.66
CA PHE A 75 2.97 -21.27 -0.37
C PHE A 75 3.33 -22.16 -1.57
N SER A 76 4.58 -22.10 -2.00
CA SER A 76 5.08 -22.92 -3.12
C SER A 76 5.05 -24.43 -2.82
N LYS A 77 5.12 -24.82 -1.54
CA LYS A 77 5.02 -26.22 -1.09
C LYS A 77 3.59 -26.62 -0.75
N ASN A 78 2.90 -25.78 0.01
CA ASN A 78 1.54 -26.00 0.48
C ASN A 78 0.71 -24.70 0.40
N PRO A 79 -0.06 -24.49 -0.69
CA PRO A 79 -0.89 -23.31 -0.85
C PRO A 79 -2.25 -23.41 -0.12
N VAL A 80 -2.60 -24.58 0.42
CA VAL A 80 -3.93 -24.84 1.01
C VAL A 80 -4.24 -23.83 2.13
N PRO A 81 -3.35 -23.57 3.12
CA PRO A 81 -3.68 -22.63 4.19
C PRO A 81 -4.00 -21.22 3.69
N PHE A 82 -3.28 -20.75 2.66
CA PHE A 82 -3.57 -19.44 2.07
C PHE A 82 -4.94 -19.44 1.41
N TYR A 83 -5.29 -20.43 0.60
CA TYR A 83 -6.60 -20.47 -0.07
C TYR A 83 -7.77 -20.61 0.92
N THR A 84 -7.55 -21.31 2.03
CA THR A 84 -8.52 -21.38 3.13
C THR A 84 -8.75 -20.01 3.78
N LEU A 85 -7.67 -19.25 4.00
CA LEU A 85 -7.72 -17.91 4.60
C LEU A 85 -8.19 -16.83 3.61
N ALA A 86 -7.81 -16.92 2.34
CA ALA A 86 -8.11 -15.93 1.31
C ALA A 86 -9.61 -15.73 1.10
N HIS A 87 -10.42 -16.77 1.32
CA HIS A 87 -11.88 -16.68 1.37
C HIS A 87 -12.36 -15.66 2.41
N GLU A 88 -11.73 -15.62 3.57
CA GLU A 88 -12.09 -14.68 4.63
C GLU A 88 -11.66 -13.25 4.31
N LEU A 89 -10.47 -13.12 3.68
CA LEU A 89 -9.85 -11.85 3.34
C LEU A 89 -10.37 -11.22 2.04
N TYR A 90 -11.14 -11.95 1.24
CA TYR A 90 -11.53 -11.48 -0.09
C TYR A 90 -12.30 -10.15 -0.02
N PRO A 91 -11.97 -9.14 -0.86
CA PRO A 91 -12.60 -7.82 -0.80
C PRO A 91 -14.12 -7.85 -0.95
N GLY A 92 -14.79 -6.91 -0.26
CA GLY A 92 -16.23 -6.66 -0.39
C GLY A 92 -17.01 -6.71 0.93
N LYS A 93 -16.49 -7.40 1.95
CA LYS A 93 -17.17 -7.58 3.25
C LYS A 93 -17.16 -6.33 4.14
N PHE A 94 -16.10 -5.55 4.07
CA PHE A 94 -15.84 -4.45 5.02
C PHE A 94 -16.14 -3.11 4.38
N ARG A 95 -16.77 -2.18 5.10
CA ARG A 95 -16.98 -0.81 4.58
C ARG A 95 -15.68 -0.01 4.73
N PRO A 96 -15.27 0.81 3.74
CA PRO A 96 -14.22 1.80 3.97
C PRO A 96 -14.53 2.70 5.17
N THR A 97 -13.48 3.13 5.87
CA THR A 97 -13.61 3.95 7.10
C THR A 97 -13.67 5.44 6.77
N ILE A 98 -13.86 6.27 7.80
CA ILE A 98 -13.76 7.73 7.68
C ILE A 98 -12.36 8.12 7.20
N ALA A 99 -11.31 7.48 7.74
CA ALA A 99 -9.94 7.72 7.29
C ALA A 99 -9.74 7.44 5.80
N HIS A 100 -10.36 6.38 5.24
CA HIS A 100 -10.30 6.11 3.79
C HIS A 100 -11.05 7.18 2.97
N SER A 101 -12.20 7.62 3.48
CA SER A 101 -13.01 8.66 2.83
C SER A 101 -12.29 10.01 2.81
N PHE A 102 -11.47 10.30 3.82
CA PHE A 102 -10.57 11.45 3.83
C PHE A 102 -9.52 11.39 2.73
N ILE A 103 -8.96 10.22 2.40
CA ILE A 103 -8.04 10.06 1.26
C ILE A 103 -8.74 10.48 -0.04
N ARG A 104 -9.98 10.02 -0.26
CA ARG A 104 -10.79 10.44 -1.41
C ARG A 104 -11.09 11.94 -1.36
N LEU A 105 -11.42 12.49 -0.20
CA LEU A 105 -11.69 13.92 -0.04
C LEU A 105 -10.47 14.77 -0.43
N LEU A 106 -9.25 14.37 -0.05
CA LEU A 106 -8.03 15.05 -0.48
C LEU A 106 -7.88 15.06 -2.01
N ASP A 107 -8.29 13.99 -2.70
CA ASP A 107 -8.32 13.93 -4.16
C ASP A 107 -9.39 14.86 -4.75
N GLU A 108 -10.62 14.87 -4.20
CA GLU A 108 -11.68 15.81 -4.62
C GLU A 108 -11.28 17.29 -4.40
N LYS A 109 -10.44 17.56 -3.40
CA LYS A 109 -9.84 18.87 -3.15
C LYS A 109 -8.59 19.16 -4.00
N SER A 110 -8.18 18.24 -4.87
CA SER A 110 -6.95 18.33 -5.68
C SER A 110 -5.65 18.47 -4.87
N LEU A 111 -5.65 17.97 -3.64
CA LEU A 111 -4.50 18.00 -2.72
C LEU A 111 -3.76 16.66 -2.64
N LEU A 112 -4.44 15.54 -2.96
CA LEU A 112 -3.80 14.22 -2.92
C LEU A 112 -2.74 14.09 -4.03
N HIS A 113 -1.47 14.01 -3.64
CA HIS A 113 -0.39 13.69 -4.56
C HIS A 113 -0.29 12.18 -4.77
N MET A 114 -0.17 11.41 -3.68
CA MET A 114 -0.07 9.96 -3.70
C MET A 114 -0.48 9.35 -2.35
N CYS A 115 -1.08 8.16 -2.36
CA CYS A 115 -1.36 7.35 -1.18
C CYS A 115 -0.55 6.05 -1.23
N PHE A 116 0.45 5.93 -0.38
CA PHE A 116 1.19 4.69 -0.15
C PHE A 116 0.48 3.88 0.92
N THR A 117 0.09 2.64 0.60
CA THR A 117 -0.60 1.75 1.53
C THR A 117 0.16 0.44 1.72
N GLN A 118 0.23 -0.03 2.96
CA GLN A 118 0.66 -1.38 3.29
C GLN A 118 -0.50 -2.39 3.27
N ASN A 119 -1.73 -1.89 3.18
CA ASN A 119 -2.93 -2.72 3.23
C ASN A 119 -3.12 -3.46 1.91
N ILE A 120 -3.75 -4.63 2.02
CA ILE A 120 -4.12 -5.48 0.88
C ILE A 120 -5.65 -5.55 0.72
N ASP A 121 -6.40 -4.87 1.59
CA ASP A 121 -7.86 -4.96 1.74
C ASP A 121 -8.65 -4.21 0.65
N THR A 122 -7.96 -3.38 -0.16
CA THR A 122 -8.49 -2.57 -1.27
C THR A 122 -9.48 -1.48 -0.84
N LEU A 123 -9.54 -1.12 0.44
CA LEU A 123 -10.51 -0.16 0.96
C LEU A 123 -10.28 1.27 0.44
N GLU A 124 -9.06 1.65 0.09
CA GLU A 124 -8.76 2.95 -0.55
C GLU A 124 -9.47 3.05 -1.91
N ARG A 125 -9.36 2.00 -2.71
CA ARG A 125 -9.98 1.92 -4.05
C ARG A 125 -11.50 1.91 -3.93
N ARG A 126 -12.04 1.18 -2.95
CA ARG A 126 -13.48 1.11 -2.66
C ARG A 126 -14.05 2.39 -2.05
N ALA A 127 -13.23 3.19 -1.36
CA ALA A 127 -13.61 4.53 -0.96
C ALA A 127 -13.76 5.47 -2.15
N GLY A 128 -13.17 5.12 -3.31
CA GLY A 128 -13.21 5.90 -4.56
C GLY A 128 -11.93 6.68 -4.84
N VAL A 129 -10.82 6.37 -4.16
CA VAL A 129 -9.51 6.96 -4.49
C VAL A 129 -9.07 6.48 -5.88
N PRO A 130 -8.62 7.37 -6.79
CA PRO A 130 -8.22 6.96 -8.13
C PRO A 130 -7.05 5.97 -8.14
N ASP A 131 -7.15 4.93 -8.95
CA ASP A 131 -6.16 3.85 -9.09
C ASP A 131 -4.71 4.35 -9.26
N HIS A 132 -4.53 5.42 -10.04
CA HIS A 132 -3.22 5.99 -10.34
C HIS A 132 -2.60 6.73 -9.15
N LYS A 133 -3.39 7.07 -8.12
CA LYS A 133 -2.97 7.70 -6.87
C LYS A 133 -2.69 6.70 -5.74
N ILE A 134 -3.03 5.42 -5.91
CA ILE A 134 -2.81 4.38 -4.89
C ILE A 134 -1.54 3.59 -5.22
N ILE A 135 -0.60 3.54 -4.28
CA ILE A 135 0.61 2.73 -4.34
C ILE A 135 0.54 1.63 -3.27
N GLU A 136 0.15 0.44 -3.70
CA GLU A 136 0.02 -0.75 -2.86
C GLU A 136 1.41 -1.38 -2.65
N ALA A 137 2.07 -1.04 -1.55
CA ALA A 137 3.43 -1.50 -1.24
C ALA A 137 3.51 -3.02 -1.09
N HIS A 138 2.47 -3.61 -0.50
CA HIS A 138 2.33 -5.05 -0.35
C HIS A 138 1.36 -5.66 -1.36
N GLY A 139 1.09 -4.93 -2.46
CA GLY A 139 0.16 -5.36 -3.49
C GLY A 139 -1.28 -5.50 -2.98
N SER A 140 -2.12 -6.24 -3.70
CA SER A 140 -3.54 -6.36 -3.37
C SER A 140 -4.23 -7.56 -4.02
N PHE A 141 -5.50 -7.77 -3.68
CA PHE A 141 -6.40 -8.71 -4.36
C PHE A 141 -6.91 -8.21 -5.72
N ALA A 142 -6.48 -7.04 -6.21
CA ALA A 142 -7.01 -6.47 -7.45
C ALA A 142 -6.58 -7.22 -8.72
N THR A 143 -5.43 -7.90 -8.69
CA THR A 143 -4.91 -8.69 -9.81
C THR A 143 -4.24 -9.97 -9.29
N GLN A 144 -3.88 -10.88 -10.20
CA GLN A 144 -3.33 -12.19 -9.85
C GLN A 144 -2.40 -12.71 -10.95
N LYS A 145 -1.36 -13.44 -10.55
CA LYS A 145 -0.41 -14.07 -11.48
C LYS A 145 0.11 -15.40 -11.01
N CYS A 146 0.62 -16.19 -11.95
CA CYS A 146 1.36 -17.40 -11.62
C CYS A 146 2.66 -17.08 -10.88
N ILE A 147 2.96 -17.83 -9.82
CA ILE A 147 4.20 -17.62 -9.05
C ILE A 147 5.46 -17.98 -9.86
N ASN A 148 5.35 -18.88 -10.84
CA ASN A 148 6.48 -19.38 -11.65
C ASN A 148 6.71 -18.53 -12.90
N CYS A 149 5.75 -18.47 -13.82
CA CYS A 149 5.93 -17.80 -15.12
C CYS A 149 5.44 -16.34 -15.14
N LYS A 150 4.89 -15.83 -14.02
CA LYS A 150 4.37 -14.47 -13.86
C LYS A 150 3.25 -14.06 -14.84
N GLN A 151 2.71 -15.00 -15.62
CA GLN A 151 1.55 -14.76 -16.47
C GLN A 151 0.34 -14.30 -15.64
N PRO A 152 -0.37 -13.24 -16.06
CA PRO A 152 -1.63 -12.83 -15.45
C PRO A 152 -2.64 -13.98 -15.48
N TYR A 153 -3.50 -14.02 -14.48
CA TYR A 153 -4.59 -14.98 -14.40
C TYR A 153 -5.93 -14.25 -14.37
N ASP A 154 -6.97 -14.89 -14.89
CA ASP A 154 -8.30 -14.30 -14.98
C ASP A 154 -8.89 -14.03 -13.58
N GLY A 155 -9.45 -12.84 -13.39
CA GLY A 155 -9.95 -12.38 -12.09
C GLY A 155 -11.22 -13.10 -11.65
N ASP A 156 -12.13 -13.38 -12.58
CA ASP A 156 -13.38 -14.07 -12.27
C ASP A 156 -13.11 -15.53 -11.90
N LYS A 157 -12.19 -16.18 -12.63
CA LYS A 157 -11.70 -17.52 -12.26
C LYS A 157 -11.02 -17.50 -10.90
N MET A 158 -10.17 -16.51 -10.60
CA MET A 158 -9.50 -16.43 -9.29
C MET A 158 -10.51 -16.25 -8.17
N LYS A 159 -11.48 -15.37 -8.36
CA LYS A 159 -12.59 -15.15 -7.43
C LYS A 159 -13.34 -16.46 -7.16
N GLU A 160 -13.72 -17.19 -8.21
CA GLU A 160 -14.38 -18.49 -8.06
C GLU A 160 -13.52 -19.47 -7.24
N HIS A 161 -12.23 -19.57 -7.56
CA HIS A 161 -11.30 -20.45 -6.85
C HIS A 161 -11.18 -20.09 -5.36
N ILE A 162 -11.04 -18.80 -5.04
CA ILE A 162 -10.96 -18.34 -3.64
C ILE A 162 -12.28 -18.60 -2.91
N LEU A 163 -13.43 -18.30 -3.53
CA LEU A 163 -14.74 -18.51 -2.93
C LEU A 163 -15.04 -20.00 -2.66
N GLN A 164 -14.59 -20.88 -3.55
CA GLN A 164 -14.71 -22.34 -3.40
C GLN A 164 -13.55 -22.97 -2.62
N LYS A 165 -12.60 -22.18 -2.09
CA LYS A 165 -11.38 -22.66 -1.42
C LYS A 165 -10.58 -23.68 -2.27
N LYS A 166 -10.60 -23.50 -3.59
CA LYS A 166 -9.94 -24.34 -4.58
C LYS A 166 -8.64 -23.70 -5.04
N ILE A 167 -7.57 -24.49 -5.13
CA ILE A 167 -6.26 -23.99 -5.55
C ILE A 167 -6.25 -23.66 -7.05
N ALA A 168 -5.95 -22.41 -7.41
CA ALA A 168 -5.79 -22.02 -8.81
C ALA A 168 -4.44 -22.44 -9.38
N ARG A 169 -4.45 -22.87 -10.65
CA ARG A 169 -3.29 -23.38 -11.38
C ARG A 169 -3.16 -22.65 -12.70
N CYS A 170 -1.94 -22.24 -13.05
CA CYS A 170 -1.65 -21.55 -14.30
C CYS A 170 -1.98 -22.43 -15.50
N GLU A 171 -2.60 -21.85 -16.51
CA GLU A 171 -2.98 -22.54 -17.74
C GLU A 171 -1.75 -22.94 -18.57
N SER A 172 -0.67 -22.15 -18.53
CA SER A 172 0.54 -22.39 -19.32
C SER A 172 1.52 -23.36 -18.68
N CYS A 173 1.81 -23.22 -17.38
CA CYS A 173 2.90 -23.96 -16.72
C CYS A 173 2.45 -24.83 -15.54
N ARG A 174 1.15 -24.84 -15.22
CA ARG A 174 0.57 -25.57 -14.07
C ARG A 174 1.12 -25.18 -12.70
N GLY A 175 1.91 -24.11 -12.61
CA GLY A 175 2.33 -23.51 -11.35
C GLY A 175 1.15 -22.94 -10.56
N TYR A 176 1.32 -22.76 -9.25
CA TYR A 176 0.30 -22.10 -8.44
C TYR A 176 0.10 -20.66 -8.87
N VAL A 177 -1.12 -20.17 -8.71
CA VAL A 177 -1.49 -18.77 -8.93
C VAL A 177 -1.84 -18.18 -7.59
N LYS A 178 -1.56 -16.90 -7.37
CA LYS A 178 -2.07 -16.16 -6.21
C LYS A 178 -2.43 -14.74 -6.62
N PRO A 179 -3.28 -14.05 -5.84
CA PRO A 179 -3.40 -12.61 -5.94
C PRO A 179 -2.05 -11.92 -5.81
N ASP A 180 -1.94 -10.74 -6.40
CA ASP A 180 -0.72 -9.92 -6.46
C ASP A 180 -0.39 -9.25 -5.12
N ILE A 181 -0.64 -9.95 -4.02
CA ILE A 181 -0.18 -9.63 -2.67
C ILE A 181 1.28 -10.05 -2.54
N VAL A 182 2.12 -9.19 -1.96
CA VAL A 182 3.52 -9.49 -1.71
C VAL A 182 3.64 -10.41 -0.50
N PHE A 183 4.17 -11.60 -0.73
CA PHE A 183 4.49 -12.54 0.34
C PHE A 183 5.90 -12.29 0.88
N PHE A 184 6.17 -12.70 2.12
CA PHE A 184 7.52 -12.73 2.65
C PHE A 184 8.43 -13.57 1.75
N GLY A 185 9.57 -12.98 1.36
CA GLY A 185 10.51 -13.56 0.40
C GLY A 185 10.28 -13.11 -1.06
N GLU A 186 9.24 -12.34 -1.37
CA GLU A 186 9.06 -11.71 -2.68
C GLU A 186 9.63 -10.29 -2.73
N GLY A 187 10.02 -9.85 -3.94
CA GLY A 187 10.34 -8.45 -4.20
C GLY A 187 9.07 -7.58 -4.19
N LEU A 188 9.23 -6.32 -3.77
CA LEU A 188 8.14 -5.34 -3.80
C LEU A 188 7.78 -4.96 -5.24
N PRO A 189 6.57 -4.43 -5.50
CA PRO A 189 6.15 -4.06 -6.83
C PRO A 189 7.02 -2.93 -7.40
N ASP A 190 7.37 -3.01 -8.69
CA ASP A 190 8.15 -1.96 -9.38
C ASP A 190 7.48 -0.59 -9.26
N ARG A 191 6.13 -0.55 -9.31
CA ARG A 191 5.36 0.68 -9.12
C ARG A 191 5.65 1.33 -7.77
N PHE A 192 5.80 0.54 -6.71
CA PHE A 192 6.14 1.05 -5.39
C PHE A 192 7.55 1.65 -5.38
N ILE A 193 8.54 0.93 -5.90
CA ILE A 193 9.94 1.37 -6.00
C ILE A 193 10.03 2.66 -6.82
N ASN A 194 9.43 2.69 -8.00
CA ASN A 194 9.47 3.83 -8.92
C ASN A 194 8.70 5.05 -8.40
N SER A 195 7.75 4.87 -7.48
CA SER A 195 6.99 5.99 -6.91
C SER A 195 7.68 6.62 -5.70
N MET A 196 8.72 6.01 -5.14
CA MET A 196 9.40 6.55 -3.95
C MET A 196 9.98 7.95 -4.19
N SER A 197 10.39 8.28 -5.41
CA SER A 197 10.89 9.62 -5.77
C SER A 197 9.85 10.71 -5.60
N ASN A 198 8.55 10.38 -5.70
CA ASN A 198 7.45 11.34 -5.57
C ASN A 198 7.36 11.94 -4.15
N LEU A 199 7.98 11.30 -3.15
CA LEU A 199 8.08 11.84 -1.79
C LEU A 199 8.89 13.15 -1.74
N GLN A 200 9.81 13.39 -2.68
CA GLN A 200 10.58 14.64 -2.76
C GLN A 200 9.72 15.84 -3.15
N GLU A 201 8.57 15.61 -3.80
CA GLU A 201 7.65 16.67 -4.22
C GLU A 201 6.59 16.96 -3.15
N ALA A 202 6.57 16.23 -2.03
CA ALA A 202 5.55 16.40 -1.01
C ALA A 202 5.70 17.76 -0.29
N ASP A 203 4.57 18.47 -0.19
CA ASP A 203 4.47 19.67 0.66
C ASP A 203 4.06 19.30 2.10
N LEU A 204 3.43 18.13 2.25
CA LEU A 204 2.99 17.57 3.52
C LEU A 204 2.99 16.04 3.44
N LEU A 205 3.58 15.41 4.44
CA LEU A 205 3.46 13.96 4.66
C LEU A 205 2.47 13.71 5.81
N ILE A 206 1.45 12.90 5.57
CA ILE A 206 0.56 12.40 6.62
C ILE A 206 0.71 10.88 6.74
N VAL A 207 1.12 10.42 7.91
CA VAL A 207 1.31 9.00 8.23
C VAL A 207 0.23 8.57 9.19
N MET A 208 -0.58 7.57 8.82
CA MET A 208 -1.74 7.14 9.60
C MET A 208 -1.75 5.63 9.87
N GLY A 209 -2.05 5.25 11.11
CA GLY A 209 -2.40 3.87 11.44
C GLY A 209 -1.32 2.82 11.14
N THR A 210 -0.03 3.16 11.32
CA THR A 210 1.09 2.24 11.03
C THR A 210 2.05 2.16 12.22
N SER A 211 2.70 1.01 12.38
CA SER A 211 3.79 0.82 13.34
C SER A 211 5.13 1.36 12.85
N LEU A 212 5.27 1.61 11.53
CA LEU A 212 6.53 1.92 10.86
C LEU A 212 7.67 0.94 11.19
N THR A 213 7.36 -0.35 11.31
CA THR A 213 8.36 -1.40 11.61
C THR A 213 8.78 -2.23 10.41
N VAL A 214 7.98 -2.22 9.33
CA VAL A 214 8.22 -3.06 8.15
C VAL A 214 8.96 -2.25 7.09
N GLN A 215 10.16 -2.71 6.75
CA GLN A 215 10.99 -2.09 5.71
C GLN A 215 10.72 -2.67 4.32
N PRO A 216 10.93 -1.90 3.25
CA PRO A 216 11.41 -0.50 3.19
C PRO A 216 10.31 0.55 3.38
N PHE A 217 9.05 0.16 3.61
CA PHE A 217 7.94 1.11 3.74
C PHE A 217 8.14 2.12 4.87
N ALA A 218 8.66 1.67 6.02
CA ALA A 218 8.92 2.55 7.15
C ALA A 218 9.88 3.70 6.81
N SER A 219 10.91 3.42 6.00
CA SER A 219 11.89 4.43 5.57
C SER A 219 11.32 5.52 4.65
N LEU A 220 10.16 5.32 4.02
CA LEU A 220 9.52 6.37 3.21
C LEU A 220 9.25 7.64 4.03
N ALA A 221 8.97 7.50 5.32
CA ALA A 221 8.71 8.64 6.21
C ALA A 221 9.94 9.53 6.43
N GLU A 222 11.13 9.04 6.11
CA GLU A 222 12.40 9.78 6.19
C GLU A 222 12.79 10.41 4.84
N MET A 223 12.16 9.98 3.74
CA MET A 223 12.52 10.41 2.39
C MET A 223 11.97 11.77 2.00
N VAL A 224 10.97 12.30 2.70
CA VAL A 224 10.50 13.68 2.42
C VAL A 224 11.53 14.70 2.88
N ASP A 225 11.58 15.83 2.17
CA ASP A 225 12.51 16.94 2.45
C ASP A 225 12.42 17.40 3.93
N ASP A 226 13.53 17.92 4.47
CA ASP A 226 13.59 18.39 5.87
C ASP A 226 12.64 19.57 6.14
N SER A 227 12.27 20.33 5.11
CA SER A 227 11.28 21.41 5.19
C SER A 227 9.84 20.92 5.04
N CYS A 228 9.60 19.71 4.52
CA CYS A 228 8.27 19.12 4.45
C CYS A 228 7.79 18.74 5.86
N PRO A 229 6.72 19.35 6.38
CA PRO A 229 6.12 18.92 7.64
C PRO A 229 5.65 17.47 7.55
N ARG A 230 5.77 16.73 8.67
CA ARG A 230 5.28 15.36 8.77
C ARG A 230 4.25 15.27 9.89
N VAL A 231 3.15 14.59 9.64
CA VAL A 231 2.07 14.41 10.61
C VAL A 231 1.92 12.93 10.90
N LEU A 232 1.95 12.56 12.18
CA LEU A 232 1.58 11.22 12.64
C LEU A 232 0.17 11.26 13.24
N ILE A 233 -0.73 10.45 12.69
CA ILE A 233 -2.05 10.17 13.25
C ILE A 233 -2.09 8.69 13.61
N ASN A 234 -1.91 8.36 14.89
CA ASN A 234 -1.80 6.96 15.31
C ASN A 234 -2.17 6.79 16.78
N LEU A 235 -2.47 5.56 17.20
CA LEU A 235 -2.68 5.29 18.64
C LEU A 235 -1.38 5.45 19.43
N ASP A 236 -0.29 4.91 18.89
CA ASP A 236 1.02 4.92 19.52
C ASP A 236 1.98 5.83 18.78
N HIS A 237 2.92 6.39 19.54
CA HIS A 237 4.04 7.10 18.96
C HIS A 237 5.00 6.13 18.28
N VAL A 238 5.29 6.34 16.99
CA VAL A 238 6.10 5.44 16.15
C VAL A 238 7.16 6.20 15.36
N GLY A 239 8.12 5.47 14.80
CA GLY A 239 9.23 6.04 14.04
C GLY A 239 10.03 7.07 14.84
N ASP A 240 10.57 8.06 14.14
CA ASP A 240 11.31 9.17 14.73
C ASP A 240 10.49 10.46 14.85
N PHE A 241 9.16 10.40 14.67
CA PHE A 241 8.28 11.56 14.71
C PHE A 241 8.49 12.42 15.96
N GLY A 242 8.41 13.74 15.80
CA GLY A 242 8.75 14.71 16.84
C GLY A 242 10.26 15.00 16.93
N SER A 243 11.09 14.35 16.10
CA SER A 243 12.51 14.68 15.95
C SER A 243 12.73 15.93 15.09
N ARG A 244 11.84 16.24 14.14
CA ARG A 244 11.92 17.44 13.29
C ARG A 244 11.11 18.59 13.88
N SER A 245 11.47 19.83 13.52
CA SER A 245 10.81 21.04 14.04
C SER A 245 9.33 21.12 13.69
N ASP A 246 8.94 20.57 12.54
CA ASP A 246 7.59 20.68 11.96
C ASP A 246 6.83 19.35 12.01
N ASP A 247 7.35 18.36 12.76
CA ASP A 247 6.60 17.14 13.02
C ASP A 247 5.41 17.43 13.94
N VAL A 248 4.24 16.93 13.56
CA VAL A 248 3.01 16.97 14.37
C VAL A 248 2.63 15.55 14.77
N VAL A 249 2.46 15.32 16.07
CA VAL A 249 2.09 14.00 16.59
C VAL A 249 0.70 14.08 17.22
N LEU A 250 -0.28 13.46 16.58
CA LEU A 250 -1.67 13.41 16.99
C LEU A 250 -2.00 11.97 17.41
N LEU A 251 -2.02 11.74 18.73
CA LEU A 251 -2.29 10.41 19.27
C LEU A 251 -3.79 10.18 19.50
N GLY A 252 -4.32 9.11 18.91
CA GLY A 252 -5.74 8.77 18.96
C GLY A 252 -6.17 7.88 17.81
N LYS A 253 -7.47 7.57 17.75
CA LYS A 253 -8.03 6.81 16.62
C LYS A 253 -7.96 7.66 15.35
N CYS A 254 -7.64 7.03 14.23
CA CYS A 254 -7.48 7.72 12.95
C CYS A 254 -8.77 8.45 12.54
N ASP A 255 -9.92 7.77 12.62
CA ASP A 255 -11.22 8.35 12.24
C ASP A 255 -11.56 9.59 13.09
N ASP A 256 -11.33 9.56 14.41
CA ASP A 256 -11.64 10.67 15.31
C ASP A 256 -10.78 11.90 14.99
N ILE A 257 -9.47 11.70 14.77
CA ILE A 257 -8.54 12.79 14.47
C ILE A 257 -8.80 13.36 13.07
N VAL A 258 -9.07 12.50 12.09
CA VAL A 258 -9.44 12.92 10.72
C VAL A 258 -10.73 13.73 10.75
N THR A 259 -11.75 13.29 11.49
CA THR A 259 -13.01 14.04 11.65
C THR A 259 -12.75 15.40 12.27
N LYS A 260 -11.94 15.47 13.34
CA LYS A 260 -11.56 16.74 13.98
C LYS A 260 -10.81 17.66 13.03
N LEU A 261 -9.88 17.14 12.24
CA LEU A 261 -9.14 17.91 11.24
C LEU A 261 -10.08 18.45 10.15
N CYS A 262 -11.01 17.63 9.67
CA CYS A 262 -11.99 18.07 8.67
C CYS A 262 -12.99 19.08 9.24
N ASN A 263 -13.39 18.98 10.51
CA ASN A 263 -14.19 20.01 11.17
C ASN A 263 -13.44 21.36 11.18
N GLU A 264 -12.17 21.37 11.55
CA GLU A 264 -11.32 22.57 11.55
C GLU A 264 -11.13 23.15 10.12
N LEU A 265 -11.06 22.30 9.11
CA LEU A 265 -10.99 22.69 7.69
C LEU A 265 -12.35 23.14 7.11
N GLY A 266 -13.45 22.91 7.82
CA GLY A 266 -14.81 23.12 7.31
C GLY A 266 -15.25 22.09 6.25
N TRP A 267 -14.67 20.89 6.25
CA TRP A 267 -14.94 19.80 5.30
C TRP A 267 -15.72 18.62 5.90
N GLU A 268 -16.22 18.74 7.14
CA GLU A 268 -16.89 17.62 7.83
C GLU A 268 -18.10 17.08 7.05
N ASP A 269 -18.98 17.95 6.54
CA ASP A 269 -20.14 17.54 5.76
C ASP A 269 -19.74 16.80 4.46
N GLU A 270 -18.67 17.26 3.80
CA GLU A 270 -18.14 16.61 2.59
C GLU A 270 -17.53 15.24 2.94
N LEU A 271 -16.78 15.14 4.04
CA LEU A 271 -16.21 13.90 4.52
C LEU A 271 -17.30 12.86 4.81
N LEU A 272 -18.34 13.25 5.56
CA LEU A 272 -19.44 12.37 5.92
C LEU A 272 -20.25 11.95 4.71
N ARG A 273 -20.53 12.87 3.76
CA ARG A 273 -21.16 12.53 2.48
C ARG A 273 -20.36 11.46 1.73
N LEU A 274 -19.05 11.66 1.58
CA LEU A 274 -18.19 10.70 0.87
C LEU A 274 -18.16 9.35 1.57
N TRP A 275 -18.11 9.35 2.90
CA TRP A 275 -18.19 8.12 3.68
C TRP A 275 -19.53 7.43 3.49
N ASP A 276 -20.65 8.14 3.51
CA ASP A 276 -22.00 7.60 3.27
C ASP A 276 -22.14 6.95 1.89
N GLU A 277 -21.53 7.53 0.85
CA GLU A 277 -21.49 6.92 -0.49
C GLU A 277 -20.80 5.55 -0.50
N THR A 278 -19.87 5.29 0.43
CA THR A 278 -19.18 3.99 0.52
C THR A 278 -20.06 2.86 1.04
N GLU A 279 -21.23 3.14 1.63
CA GLU A 279 -22.16 2.10 2.09
C GLU A 279 -22.56 1.16 0.93
N ALA A 280 -22.74 1.72 -0.27
CA ALA A 280 -23.06 0.95 -1.48
C ALA A 280 -21.92 0.02 -1.94
N SER A 281 -20.69 0.23 -1.45
CA SER A 281 -19.53 -0.61 -1.79
C SER A 281 -19.50 -1.93 -1.04
N VAL A 282 -20.32 -2.11 0.01
CA VAL A 282 -20.38 -3.34 0.79
C VAL A 282 -21.20 -4.37 0.04
N VAL A 283 -20.56 -5.47 -0.35
CA VAL A 283 -21.26 -6.60 -0.95
C VAL A 283 -21.88 -7.38 0.19
N THR A 284 -23.16 -7.12 0.47
CA THR A 284 -23.94 -8.07 1.28
C THR A 284 -23.99 -9.39 0.53
N ASP A 285 -23.74 -10.50 1.22
CA ASP A 285 -23.82 -11.85 0.66
C ASP A 285 -25.23 -12.10 0.08
N ILE A 286 -25.44 -11.75 -1.20
CA ILE A 286 -26.55 -12.30 -1.98
C ILE A 286 -26.09 -13.69 -2.39
N LEU A 287 -26.19 -14.62 -1.43
CA LEU A 287 -26.50 -15.99 -1.73
C LEU A 287 -27.81 -15.99 -2.53
N GLY A 288 -27.69 -16.02 -3.86
CA GLY A 288 -28.71 -16.38 -4.83
C GLY A 288 -30.04 -15.63 -4.75
N LYS A 289 -30.18 -14.54 -5.50
CA LYS A 289 -31.44 -14.17 -6.18
C LYS A 289 -31.18 -13.16 -7.29
N GLU A 290 -30.86 -13.68 -8.46
CA GLU A 290 -31.16 -12.96 -9.70
C GLU A 290 -32.65 -12.59 -9.71
N LYS A 291 -32.96 -11.34 -10.05
CA LYS A 291 -34.34 -10.88 -10.27
C LYS A 291 -34.97 -11.64 -11.43
N LYS A 292 -35.64 -12.76 -11.16
CA LYS A 292 -36.61 -13.35 -12.09
C LYS A 292 -38.01 -12.84 -11.78
N SER A 293 -38.62 -12.25 -12.79
CA SER A 293 -40.02 -11.84 -12.86
C SER A 293 -40.99 -12.98 -12.48
N LYS A 294 -42.05 -12.65 -11.74
CA LYS A 294 -43.15 -13.53 -11.29
C LYS A 294 -43.77 -14.35 -12.45
N PRO A 295 -44.25 -15.59 -12.20
CA PRO A 295 -45.63 -15.76 -11.71
C PRO A 295 -45.87 -16.87 -10.66
N ALA A 296 -46.91 -16.62 -9.82
CA ALA A 296 -47.85 -17.46 -9.06
C ALA A 296 -47.44 -18.79 -8.34
N PRO A 297 -48.14 -19.18 -7.25
CA PRO A 297 -47.59 -20.01 -6.19
C PRO A 297 -47.93 -21.50 -6.32
N SER A 298 -46.96 -22.39 -6.08
CA SER A 298 -47.27 -23.74 -5.59
C SER A 298 -46.10 -24.43 -4.89
N LYS A 299 -46.42 -24.91 -3.69
CA LYS A 299 -45.89 -26.05 -2.93
C LYS A 299 -44.50 -25.95 -2.29
N LYS A 300 -44.56 -26.06 -0.95
CA LYS A 300 -43.47 -26.30 0.01
C LYS A 300 -42.62 -27.48 -0.42
N ASN A 301 -41.29 -27.32 -0.35
CA ASN A 301 -40.35 -28.40 -0.08
C ASN A 301 -39.23 -27.81 0.79
N ASP A 302 -38.94 -28.52 1.87
CA ASP A 302 -37.93 -28.19 2.87
C ASP A 302 -36.52 -28.25 2.26
N VAL A 303 -35.71 -27.20 2.48
CA VAL A 303 -34.28 -27.20 2.14
C VAL A 303 -33.50 -27.27 3.43
N LYS A 304 -32.79 -28.40 3.61
CA LYS A 304 -31.79 -28.61 4.66
C LYS A 304 -30.60 -27.66 4.43
N GLY A 305 -30.10 -27.10 5.51
CA GLY A 305 -28.92 -26.23 5.53
C GLY A 305 -27.68 -26.96 5.02
N LEU A 306 -26.84 -26.22 4.29
CA LEU A 306 -25.48 -26.60 3.95
C LEU A 306 -24.62 -26.39 5.19
N ASP A 307 -24.18 -27.50 5.78
CA ASP A 307 -23.33 -27.51 6.96
C ASP A 307 -21.88 -27.14 6.60
N LYS A 308 -21.23 -26.34 7.46
CA LYS A 308 -19.82 -25.92 7.36
C LYS A 308 -18.80 -27.07 7.29
N ALA A 309 -19.23 -28.32 7.46
CA ALA A 309 -18.40 -29.51 7.45
C ALA A 309 -17.97 -29.95 6.05
N ASP A 310 -18.80 -29.72 5.02
CA ASP A 310 -18.54 -30.25 3.66
C ASP A 310 -17.29 -29.63 3.02
N GLY A 311 -17.03 -28.34 3.27
CA GLY A 311 -15.84 -27.66 2.76
C GLY A 311 -14.54 -28.11 3.43
N LEU A 312 -14.57 -28.65 4.65
CA LEU A 312 -13.38 -29.12 5.35
C LEU A 312 -12.91 -30.48 4.79
N VAL A 313 -13.86 -31.33 4.40
CA VAL A 313 -13.60 -32.66 3.81
C VAL A 313 -12.94 -32.54 2.44
N GLU A 314 -13.41 -31.61 1.58
CA GLU A 314 -12.78 -31.37 0.27
C GLU A 314 -11.34 -30.82 0.39
N ILE A 315 -11.06 -30.06 1.46
CA ILE A 315 -9.73 -29.53 1.76
C ILE A 315 -8.81 -30.65 2.29
N GLU A 316 -9.30 -31.52 3.16
CA GLU A 316 -8.57 -32.70 3.64
C GLU A 316 -8.24 -33.67 2.49
N GLU A 317 -9.15 -33.85 1.53
CA GLU A 317 -8.87 -34.63 0.32
C GLU A 317 -7.80 -33.98 -0.57
N GLN A 318 -7.81 -32.65 -0.71
CA GLN A 318 -6.77 -31.92 -1.45
C GLN A 318 -5.42 -31.99 -0.75
N PHE A 319 -5.39 -31.89 0.59
CA PHE A 319 -4.19 -32.09 1.40
C PHE A 319 -3.66 -33.52 1.25
N THR A 320 -4.54 -34.52 1.30
CA THR A 320 -4.17 -35.93 1.14
C THR A 320 -3.65 -36.23 -0.27
N LYS A 321 -4.22 -35.62 -1.32
CA LYS A 321 -3.71 -35.74 -2.70
C LYS A 321 -2.33 -35.08 -2.88
N LEU A 322 -2.01 -34.04 -2.11
CA LEU A 322 -0.68 -33.41 -2.12
C LEU A 322 0.35 -34.22 -1.31
N THR A 323 -0.04 -34.86 -0.22
CA THR A 323 0.87 -35.65 0.63
C THR A 323 1.19 -37.03 0.06
N VAL A 324 0.33 -37.61 -0.79
CA VAL A 324 0.54 -38.94 -1.39
C VAL A 324 1.52 -38.91 -2.59
N ALA A 325 1.98 -37.73 -3.02
CA ALA A 325 2.94 -37.59 -4.13
C ALA A 325 4.44 -37.74 -3.73
N GLU A 326 4.74 -37.92 -2.44
CA GLU A 326 6.04 -38.34 -1.89
C GLU A 326 5.73 -39.59 -1.04
N GLU A 327 6.25 -40.82 -1.23
CA GLU A 327 7.64 -41.29 -1.36
C GLU A 327 7.61 -42.86 -1.55
N PRO A 328 8.74 -43.58 -1.79
CA PRO A 328 9.49 -44.08 -0.63
C PRO A 328 11.04 -44.11 -0.77
N ALA A 329 11.67 -43.62 0.30
CA ALA A 329 12.83 -44.10 1.06
C ALA A 329 14.20 -44.36 0.37
N ALA A 330 15.22 -43.61 0.81
CA ALA A 330 16.60 -44.09 0.91
C ALA A 330 17.38 -43.44 2.09
N THR A 331 17.63 -44.27 3.11
CA THR A 331 18.80 -44.42 4.00
C THR A 331 19.65 -43.22 4.49
N SER A 332 19.93 -43.28 5.79
CA SER A 332 20.82 -42.46 6.63
C SER A 332 22.28 -42.32 6.17
N GLU A 333 22.86 -41.11 6.31
CA GLU A 333 24.12 -40.86 7.06
C GLU A 333 24.58 -39.36 7.06
N SER A 334 24.92 -38.87 8.27
CA SER A 334 26.04 -37.96 8.63
C SER A 334 26.18 -36.49 8.14
N LYS A 335 26.05 -35.57 9.12
CA LYS A 335 26.89 -34.37 9.47
C LYS A 335 27.22 -33.31 8.40
N LYS A 336 26.81 -32.04 8.65
CA LYS A 336 27.68 -30.93 9.11
C LYS A 336 26.90 -29.61 9.26
N ALA A 337 27.26 -28.86 10.30
CA ALA A 337 26.84 -27.48 10.53
C ALA A 337 27.44 -26.53 9.50
N ALA A 338 26.65 -25.56 9.05
CA ALA A 338 27.11 -24.33 8.42
C ALA A 338 26.31 -23.15 9.01
N SER A 339 27.04 -22.26 9.67
CA SER A 339 26.59 -20.97 10.18
C SER A 339 26.08 -20.09 9.03
N PHE A 340 24.86 -19.58 9.15
CA PHE A 340 24.35 -18.55 8.25
C PHE A 340 24.79 -17.16 8.72
N GLU A 341 25.49 -16.46 7.84
CA GLU A 341 25.85 -15.06 7.98
C GLU A 341 24.62 -14.15 7.88
N ASN A 342 24.72 -13.01 8.54
CA ASN A 342 23.67 -12.06 8.85
C ASN A 342 23.13 -11.33 7.57
N PRO A 343 21.81 -11.33 7.28
CA PRO A 343 21.21 -10.67 6.11
C PRO A 343 21.29 -9.13 6.09
N ALA A 344 21.77 -8.50 7.15
CA ALA A 344 21.83 -7.04 7.27
C ALA A 344 22.81 -6.36 6.27
N ALA A 345 23.69 -7.10 5.61
CA ALA A 345 24.74 -6.53 4.76
C ALA A 345 24.29 -6.21 3.31
N ILE A 346 23.18 -6.78 2.84
CA ILE A 346 22.80 -6.69 1.41
C ILE A 346 21.90 -5.47 1.13
N SER A 347 21.22 -4.93 2.16
CA SER A 347 20.31 -3.78 2.00
C SER A 347 21.01 -2.42 1.94
N ALA A 348 22.26 -2.31 2.40
CA ALA A 348 22.99 -1.04 2.41
C ALA A 348 23.50 -0.62 1.02
N ALA A 349 23.69 -1.57 0.09
CA ALA A 349 24.26 -1.28 -1.23
C ALA A 349 23.25 -0.63 -2.19
N VAL A 350 21.95 -0.92 -2.04
CA VAL A 350 20.91 -0.42 -2.96
C VAL A 350 20.47 1.01 -2.61
N VAL A 351 20.61 1.43 -1.35
CA VAL A 351 20.26 2.80 -0.91
C VAL A 351 21.37 3.81 -1.24
N ALA A 352 22.62 3.37 -1.32
CA ALA A 352 23.75 4.25 -1.63
C ALA A 352 23.82 4.68 -3.12
N ASP A 353 23.38 3.84 -4.05
CA ASP A 353 23.50 4.09 -5.50
C ASP A 353 22.53 5.14 -6.06
N ILE A 354 21.53 5.57 -5.28
CA ILE A 354 20.56 6.60 -5.68
C ILE A 354 21.02 8.01 -5.21
N ALA A 355 21.99 8.10 -4.29
CA ALA A 355 22.45 9.38 -3.72
C ALA A 355 23.67 10.01 -4.44
N ASP A 356 24.34 9.32 -5.37
CA ASP A 356 25.63 9.75 -5.95
C ASP A 356 25.54 10.31 -7.40
N LYS A 357 24.35 10.68 -7.88
CA LYS A 357 24.18 11.28 -9.23
C LYS A 357 23.60 12.69 -9.21
N GLY A 358 24.07 13.51 -8.28
CA GLY A 358 23.60 14.88 -8.14
C GLY A 358 24.64 15.85 -7.59
N ASP A 359 25.86 15.88 -8.13
CA ASP A 359 26.74 17.04 -7.93
C ASP A 359 27.73 17.24 -9.08
N GLY A 360 27.41 18.19 -9.95
CA GLY A 360 28.27 18.73 -10.99
C GLY A 360 28.35 20.25 -10.85
N ALA A 361 29.09 20.72 -9.85
CA ALA A 361 29.26 22.12 -9.53
C ALA A 361 29.99 22.90 -10.64
N ALA A 362 29.35 23.98 -11.10
CA ALA A 362 29.97 25.03 -11.89
C ALA A 362 31.02 25.78 -11.05
N THR A 363 32.25 25.87 -11.54
CA THR A 363 33.28 26.75 -10.98
C THR A 363 33.64 27.85 -11.98
N HIS A 364 33.39 29.09 -11.56
CA HIS A 364 33.94 30.29 -12.18
C HIS A 364 35.46 30.32 -11.96
N SER A 365 36.25 30.50 -13.03
CA SER A 365 37.57 31.11 -12.91
C SER A 365 37.77 32.14 -14.03
N LYS A 366 38.23 33.33 -13.62
CA LYS A 366 38.62 34.46 -14.47
C LYS A 366 40.02 34.21 -15.03
N SER A 367 40.22 34.45 -16.33
CA SER A 367 41.52 34.89 -16.87
C SER A 367 41.33 35.79 -18.11
N LYS A 368 42.22 36.79 -18.20
CA LYS A 368 42.21 37.96 -19.09
C LYS A 368 42.85 37.65 -20.47
N PRO A 369 42.77 38.58 -21.46
CA PRO A 369 42.76 38.29 -22.90
C PRO A 369 44.14 38.33 -23.57
N ARG A 370 44.23 37.74 -24.78
CA ARG A 370 45.26 38.06 -25.77
C ARG A 370 44.71 38.05 -27.20
N ASP A 371 44.87 39.20 -27.83
CA ASP A 371 45.35 39.45 -29.19
C ASP A 371 44.65 38.78 -30.39
N GLY A 372 43.71 39.55 -30.95
CA GLY A 372 43.67 40.03 -32.33
C GLY A 372 44.01 39.10 -33.49
N VAL A 373 43.04 38.92 -34.40
CA VAL A 373 43.24 39.09 -35.84
C VAL A 373 41.96 39.68 -36.45
N ILE A 374 42.16 40.75 -37.21
CA ILE A 374 41.22 41.44 -38.10
C ILE A 374 41.08 40.61 -39.37
N VAL A 375 39.86 40.33 -39.84
CA VAL A 375 39.54 40.32 -41.28
C VAL A 375 38.11 40.86 -41.44
N GLU A 376 38.01 41.92 -42.23
CA GLU A 376 36.80 42.58 -42.71
C GLU A 376 36.06 41.74 -43.75
N GLU A 377 34.79 42.09 -43.95
CA GLU A 377 33.94 42.00 -45.18
C GLU A 377 32.54 41.49 -44.78
N SER A 378 31.40 41.97 -45.25
CA SER A 378 30.94 43.17 -45.98
C SER A 378 29.44 42.91 -46.23
N GLY A 379 28.62 43.97 -46.33
CA GLY A 379 27.33 43.95 -47.02
C GLY A 379 26.12 43.50 -46.18
N ASP A 380 25.28 44.43 -45.75
CA ASP A 380 24.04 44.89 -46.41
C ASP A 380 22.80 44.06 -46.04
N GLN A 381 21.88 44.66 -45.25
CA GLN A 381 20.57 45.16 -45.71
C GLN A 381 19.65 44.07 -46.29
N ASN A 382 18.56 43.72 -45.63
CA ASN A 382 17.26 44.39 -45.81
C ASN A 382 16.12 43.71 -45.03
N ALA A 383 15.11 44.51 -44.72
CA ALA A 383 13.87 44.13 -44.05
C ALA A 383 12.79 43.60 -45.02
N GLN A 384 11.83 42.82 -44.50
CA GLN A 384 10.41 42.70 -44.87
C GLN A 384 9.84 41.45 -44.17
N VAL A 385 9.02 41.53 -43.12
CA VAL A 385 7.57 41.84 -43.09
C VAL A 385 6.81 41.27 -44.28
N VAL A 386 6.15 40.12 -44.07
CA VAL A 386 4.91 39.75 -44.77
C VAL A 386 3.99 39.06 -43.77
N ASP A 387 2.95 39.79 -43.37
CA ASP A 387 1.67 39.26 -42.88
C ASP A 387 1.05 38.38 -43.96
N ASN A 388 0.49 37.23 -43.59
CA ASN A 388 -0.75 36.80 -44.24
C ASN A 388 -1.62 35.93 -43.34
N LYS A 389 -2.84 36.42 -43.16
CA LYS A 389 -4.00 35.72 -42.61
C LYS A 389 -4.39 34.55 -43.51
N LEU A 390 -4.81 33.45 -42.90
CA LEU A 390 -6.12 32.82 -43.12
C LEU A 390 -6.48 31.97 -41.90
#